data_AF-A0A519L9W8-F1
#
_entry.id   AF-A0A519L9W8-F1
#
_cell.length_a   1.000
_cell.length_b   1.000
_cell.length_c   1.000
_cell.angle_alpha   90.00
_cell.angle_beta   90.00
_cell.angle_gamma   90.00
#
_symmetry.space_group_name_H-M   'P 1'
#
loop_
_entity.id
_entity.type
_entity.pdbx_description
1 polymer ?
#
loop_
_entity_poly.entity_id
_entity_poly.type
_entity_poly.pdbx_seq_one_letter_code
_entity_poly.pdbx_strand_id
1 'polypeptide(L)'
;MFASLAAALLLSTAVAPQDGPIATAPRTVQEEGPIATAAPAAETTESLRFREAVAYANPMPRGAPEADYPLVAWCEALVNGHIALGQTLEGRDDLDNDIIRLGRLEATDFHTALQVAEPRQTAASRAAARAAAAEATAKWTPLMDQDQATRSQAFGLFFGLPGRCEHAARRIRENITTAPATPADVGLE
;
A
#
# COMPACT_ATOMS: atom_id res chain seq x y z
N MET A 1 -32.05 -33.34 -58.60
CA MET A 1 -31.00 -33.99 -59.43
C MET A 1 -29.71 -33.97 -58.62
N PHE A 2 -29.08 -35.15 -58.51
CA PHE A 2 -27.77 -35.55 -57.95
C PHE A 2 -26.72 -34.43 -57.75
N ALA A 3 -25.73 -34.46 -56.84
CA ALA A 3 -25.32 -35.28 -55.69
C ALA A 3 -24.03 -34.64 -55.10
N SER A 4 -23.53 -35.19 -53.98
CA SER A 4 -22.14 -35.16 -53.47
C SER A 4 -21.77 -34.27 -52.28
N LEU A 5 -21.96 -34.86 -51.09
CA LEU A 5 -20.98 -35.22 -50.05
C LEU A 5 -19.57 -34.57 -49.99
N ALA A 6 -19.22 -34.27 -48.73
CA ALA A 6 -17.91 -34.38 -48.03
C ALA A 6 -16.90 -33.23 -48.13
N ALA A 7 -16.62 -32.56 -47.00
CA ALA A 7 -15.50 -32.89 -46.10
C ALA A 7 -15.30 -31.77 -45.06
N ALA A 8 -15.13 -32.15 -43.79
CA ALA A 8 -14.72 -31.27 -42.70
C ALA A 8 -13.25 -30.84 -42.86
N LEU A 9 -12.90 -29.62 -42.43
CA LEU A 9 -11.58 -29.35 -41.86
C LEU A 9 -11.65 -28.16 -40.89
N LEU A 10 -11.48 -28.48 -39.60
CA LEU A 10 -11.06 -27.56 -38.55
C LEU A 10 -9.64 -27.09 -38.89
N LEU A 11 -9.42 -25.78 -38.98
CA LEU A 11 -8.08 -25.21 -39.01
C LEU A 11 -7.91 -24.29 -37.81
N SER A 12 -7.40 -24.90 -36.73
CA SER A 12 -6.66 -24.23 -35.68
C SER A 12 -5.52 -23.43 -36.30
N THR A 13 -5.53 -22.11 -36.14
CA THR A 13 -4.37 -21.27 -36.46
C THR A 13 -3.30 -21.49 -35.40
N ALA A 14 -2.34 -22.35 -35.72
CA ALA A 14 -1.10 -22.49 -34.99
C ALA A 14 -0.33 -21.15 -34.98
N VAL A 15 0.15 -20.76 -33.79
CA VAL A 15 1.12 -19.67 -33.60
C VAL A 15 2.40 -20.04 -34.33
N ALA A 16 2.85 -19.15 -35.23
CA ALA A 16 4.11 -19.32 -35.93
C ALA A 16 5.30 -19.14 -34.96
N PRO A 17 6.36 -19.95 -35.05
CA PRO A 17 7.58 -19.76 -34.28
C PRO A 17 8.32 -18.51 -34.80
N GLN A 18 8.57 -17.54 -33.91
CA GLN A 18 9.35 -16.34 -34.21
C GLN A 18 10.85 -16.61 -34.01
N ASP A 19 11.47 -17.36 -34.93
CA ASP A 19 12.92 -17.48 -35.02
C ASP A 19 13.48 -16.40 -35.95
N GLY A 20 13.47 -15.15 -35.49
CA GLY A 20 14.15 -14.02 -36.12
C GLY A 20 15.05 -13.31 -35.10
N PRO A 21 16.26 -12.87 -35.47
CA PRO A 21 17.18 -12.25 -34.53
C PRO A 21 16.63 -10.89 -34.08
N ILE A 22 16.40 -10.76 -32.76
CA ILE A 22 16.09 -9.49 -32.10
C ILE A 22 17.33 -8.61 -32.17
N ALA A 23 17.26 -7.51 -32.93
CA ALA A 23 18.28 -6.48 -32.93
C ALA A 23 18.16 -5.63 -31.66
N THR A 24 18.81 -6.07 -30.58
CA THR A 24 18.98 -5.27 -29.36
C THR A 24 20.07 -4.23 -29.59
N ALA A 25 19.75 -2.94 -29.43
CA ALA A 25 20.75 -1.89 -29.31
C ALA A 25 21.74 -2.23 -28.18
N PRO A 26 23.03 -1.86 -28.28
CA PRO A 26 24.01 -2.20 -27.26
C PRO A 26 23.62 -1.54 -25.93
N ARG A 27 23.20 -2.36 -24.97
CA ARG A 27 23.19 -1.99 -23.56
C ARG A 27 24.64 -1.71 -23.17
N THR A 28 24.91 -0.55 -22.57
CA THR A 28 26.14 -0.35 -21.81
C THR A 28 26.23 -1.49 -20.79
N VAL A 29 27.25 -2.33 -20.91
CA VAL A 29 27.55 -3.39 -19.96
C VAL A 29 27.92 -2.70 -18.66
N GLN A 30 26.96 -2.61 -17.75
CA GLN A 30 27.27 -2.34 -16.36
C GLN A 30 27.86 -3.64 -15.84
N GLU A 31 29.12 -3.61 -15.43
CA GLU A 31 29.82 -4.76 -14.87
C GLU A 31 28.90 -5.45 -13.83
N GLU A 32 28.69 -6.76 -13.98
CA GLU A 32 28.09 -7.63 -12.96
C GLU A 32 29.05 -7.73 -11.76
N GLY A 33 29.26 -6.61 -11.09
CA GLY A 33 29.75 -6.58 -9.72
C GLY A 33 28.63 -7.04 -8.77
N PRO A 34 28.98 -7.49 -7.55
CA PRO A 34 27.96 -7.77 -6.54
C PRO A 34 27.02 -6.57 -6.40
N ILE A 35 25.71 -6.81 -6.31
CA ILE A 35 24.73 -5.76 -5.98
C ILE A 35 25.27 -5.06 -4.73
N ALA A 36 25.79 -3.87 -4.90
CA ALA A 36 26.29 -3.09 -3.80
C ALA A 36 25.06 -2.69 -2.98
N THR A 37 24.77 -3.43 -1.92
CA THR A 37 23.90 -3.01 -0.81
C THR A 37 24.61 -1.92 0.00
N ALA A 38 25.29 -0.99 -0.67
CA ALA A 38 25.73 0.24 -0.07
C ALA A 38 24.49 0.88 0.56
N ALA A 39 24.65 1.44 1.77
CA ALA A 39 23.58 2.07 2.51
C ALA A 39 22.66 2.83 1.55
N PRO A 40 21.33 2.61 1.60
CA PRO A 40 20.44 3.11 0.56
C PRO A 40 20.74 4.58 0.35
N ALA A 41 21.14 4.93 -0.88
CA ALA A 41 21.30 6.33 -1.24
C ALA A 41 20.01 7.02 -0.83
N ALA A 42 20.12 8.06 0.00
CA ALA A 42 18.95 8.79 0.44
C ALA A 42 18.13 9.15 -0.79
N GLU A 43 16.85 8.81 -0.76
CA GLU A 43 15.97 9.02 -1.91
C GLU A 43 16.00 10.48 -2.33
N THR A 44 15.98 10.71 -3.65
CA THR A 44 15.99 12.09 -4.17
C THR A 44 14.68 12.80 -3.83
N THR A 45 14.76 14.12 -3.61
CA THR A 45 13.58 14.97 -3.38
C THR A 45 12.56 14.86 -4.52
N GLU A 46 13.03 14.69 -5.76
CA GLU A 46 12.18 14.51 -6.93
C GLU A 46 11.40 13.19 -6.87
N SER A 47 12.05 12.08 -6.50
CA SER A 47 11.38 10.79 -6.31
C SER A 47 10.35 10.86 -5.18
N LEU A 48 10.68 11.49 -4.05
CA LEU A 48 9.74 11.72 -2.96
C LEU A 48 8.51 12.52 -3.41
N ARG A 49 8.74 13.60 -4.16
CA ARG A 49 7.69 14.47 -4.69
C ARG A 49 6.79 13.73 -5.67
N PHE A 50 7.37 12.92 -6.55
CA PHE A 50 6.63 12.08 -7.50
C PHE A 50 5.75 11.05 -6.78
N ARG A 51 6.29 10.30 -5.81
CA ARG A 51 5.52 9.30 -5.06
C ARG A 51 4.42 9.94 -4.22
N GLU A 52 4.69 11.09 -3.61
CA GLU A 52 3.68 11.86 -2.87
C GLU A 52 2.54 12.31 -3.81
N ALA A 53 2.85 12.80 -5.01
CA ALA A 53 1.83 13.18 -6.00
C ALA A 53 0.93 12.00 -6.38
N VAL A 54 1.51 10.82 -6.63
CA VAL A 54 0.75 9.60 -6.90
C VAL A 54 -0.13 9.21 -5.70
N ALA A 55 0.43 9.24 -4.49
CA ALA A 55 -0.30 8.89 -3.26
C ALA A 55 -1.50 9.83 -2.99
N TYR A 56 -1.34 11.13 -3.27
CA TYR A 56 -2.39 12.13 -3.07
C TYR A 56 -3.37 12.26 -4.26
N ALA A 57 -3.03 11.73 -5.44
CA ALA A 57 -3.96 11.62 -6.55
C ALA A 57 -4.95 10.46 -6.39
N ASN A 58 -4.54 9.40 -5.68
CA ASN A 58 -5.42 8.25 -5.46
C ASN A 58 -6.55 8.58 -4.47
N PRO A 59 -7.80 8.18 -4.79
CA PRO A 59 -8.94 8.37 -3.89
C PRO A 59 -8.76 7.53 -2.63
N MET A 60 -9.11 8.11 -1.49
CA MET A 60 -9.06 7.39 -0.22
C MET A 60 -10.30 6.50 -0.03
N PRO A 61 -10.19 5.39 0.72
CA PRO A 61 -11.34 4.59 1.11
C PRO A 61 -12.40 5.42 1.82
N ARG A 62 -13.67 5.02 1.68
CA ARG A 62 -14.79 5.70 2.35
C ARG A 62 -14.56 5.77 3.87
N GLY A 63 -14.72 6.97 4.43
CA GLY A 63 -14.54 7.23 5.86
C GLY A 63 -13.11 7.57 6.27
N ALA A 64 -12.14 7.53 5.35
CA ALA A 64 -10.81 8.06 5.63
C ALA A 64 -10.85 9.60 5.68
N PRO A 65 -10.21 10.24 6.69
CA PRO A 65 -10.09 11.69 6.75
C PRO A 65 -9.23 12.26 5.61
N GLU A 66 -9.54 13.49 5.18
CA GLU A 66 -8.73 14.19 4.17
C GLU A 66 -7.49 14.87 4.76
N ALA A 67 -7.59 15.39 5.99
CA ALA A 67 -6.49 16.08 6.65
C ALA A 67 -5.46 15.10 7.22
N ASP A 68 -4.17 15.42 7.08
CA ASP A 68 -3.08 14.50 7.38
C ASP A 68 -3.07 14.00 8.84
N TYR A 69 -3.26 14.86 9.83
CA TYR A 69 -3.21 14.44 11.24
C TYR A 69 -4.31 13.44 11.63
N PRO A 70 -5.62 13.71 11.39
CA PRO A 70 -6.64 12.71 11.62
C PRO A 70 -6.53 11.48 10.70
N LEU A 71 -6.01 11.64 9.48
CA LEU A 71 -5.75 10.51 8.59
C LEU A 71 -4.71 9.55 9.17
N VAL A 72 -3.60 10.06 9.71
CA VAL A 72 -2.56 9.21 10.30
C VAL A 72 -3.09 8.45 11.51
N ALA A 73 -3.93 9.07 12.35
CA ALA A 73 -4.59 8.39 13.46
C ALA A 73 -5.55 7.28 12.99
N TRP A 74 -6.24 7.49 11.87
CA TRP A 74 -7.06 6.47 11.22
C TRP A 74 -6.22 5.30 10.69
N CYS A 75 -5.08 5.59 10.03
CA CYS A 75 -4.15 4.58 9.52
C CYS A 75 -3.54 3.75 10.66
N GLU A 76 -3.07 4.39 11.73
CA GLU A 76 -2.56 3.72 12.94
C GLU A 76 -3.59 2.74 13.52
N ALA A 77 -4.84 3.19 13.66
CA ALA A 77 -5.92 2.36 14.20
C ALA A 77 -6.28 1.17 13.30
N LEU A 78 -6.18 1.30 11.98
CA LEU A 78 -6.38 0.17 11.07
C LEU A 78 -5.28 -0.89 11.24
N VAL A 79 -4.01 -0.49 11.28
CA VAL A 79 -2.90 -1.41 11.48
C VAL A 79 -2.98 -2.10 12.84
N ASN A 80 -3.28 -1.35 13.90
CA ASN A 80 -3.47 -1.91 15.24
C ASN A 80 -4.62 -2.92 15.30
N GLY A 81 -5.72 -2.68 14.58
CA GLY A 81 -6.82 -3.63 14.51
C GLY A 81 -6.47 -4.90 13.72
N HIS A 82 -5.68 -4.80 12.65
CA HIS A 82 -5.17 -5.96 11.91
C HIS A 82 -4.22 -6.81 12.76
N ILE A 83 -3.32 -6.16 13.51
CA ILE A 83 -2.46 -6.81 14.50
C ILE A 83 -3.30 -7.54 15.55
N ALA A 84 -4.31 -6.88 16.10
CA ALA A 84 -5.19 -7.46 17.11
C ALA A 84 -5.93 -8.68 16.55
N LEU A 85 -6.40 -8.62 15.30
CA LEU A 85 -7.07 -9.73 14.63
C LEU A 85 -6.13 -10.93 14.52
N GLY A 86 -4.89 -10.72 14.05
CA GLY A 86 -3.88 -11.78 13.97
C GLY A 86 -3.58 -12.41 15.32
N GLN A 87 -3.52 -11.61 16.39
CA GLN A 87 -3.29 -12.11 17.75
C GLN A 87 -4.40 -13.03 18.28
N THR A 88 -5.59 -12.98 17.70
CA THR A 88 -6.70 -13.87 18.07
C THR A 88 -6.61 -15.27 17.42
N LEU A 89 -5.72 -15.47 16.45
CA LEU A 89 -5.63 -16.73 15.71
C LEU A 89 -4.95 -17.82 16.53
N GLU A 90 -5.57 -19.00 16.56
CA GLU A 90 -4.96 -20.21 17.09
C GLU A 90 -4.06 -20.85 16.03
N GLY A 91 -2.94 -21.45 16.44
CA GLY A 91 -2.05 -22.17 15.52
C GLY A 91 -1.26 -21.28 14.55
N ARG A 92 -1.02 -20.01 14.90
CA ARG A 92 -0.21 -19.07 14.11
C ARG A 92 1.12 -19.66 13.68
N ASP A 93 1.45 -19.53 12.40
CA ASP A 93 2.74 -19.92 11.85
C ASP A 93 3.77 -18.77 11.88
N ASP A 94 4.95 -19.00 11.31
CA ASP A 94 6.03 -18.00 11.29
C ASP A 94 5.64 -16.77 10.45
N LEU A 95 4.89 -16.95 9.36
CA LEU A 95 4.45 -15.84 8.51
C LEU A 95 3.45 -14.95 9.26
N ASP A 96 2.50 -15.53 9.98
CA ASP A 96 1.55 -14.78 10.81
C ASP A 96 2.28 -13.91 11.85
N ASN A 97 3.30 -14.48 12.48
CA ASN A 97 4.10 -13.78 13.48
C ASN A 97 4.93 -12.65 12.86
N ASP A 98 5.47 -12.84 11.66
CA ASP A 98 6.18 -11.80 10.92
C ASP A 98 5.26 -10.67 10.48
N ILE A 99 4.06 -10.96 9.99
CA ILE A 99 3.06 -9.95 9.64
C ILE A 99 2.69 -9.12 10.87
N ILE A 100 2.44 -9.75 12.02
CA ILE A 100 2.18 -9.05 13.28
C ILE A 100 3.37 -8.17 13.69
N ARG A 101 4.60 -8.67 13.54
CA ARG A 101 5.82 -7.91 13.87
C ARG A 101 5.98 -6.69 12.97
N LEU A 102 5.80 -6.84 11.66
CA LEU A 102 5.87 -5.75 10.69
C LEU A 102 4.78 -4.72 10.94
N GLY A 103 3.54 -5.14 11.19
CA GLY A 103 2.46 -4.23 11.55
C GLY A 103 2.78 -3.42 12.80
N ARG A 104 3.41 -4.00 13.84
CA ARG A 104 3.81 -3.25 15.03
C ARG A 104 4.84 -2.16 14.72
N LEU A 105 5.77 -2.41 13.80
CA LEU A 105 6.74 -1.41 13.37
C LEU A 105 6.02 -0.25 12.65
N GLU A 106 5.12 -0.56 11.72
CA GLU A 106 4.33 0.43 11.00
C GLU A 106 3.42 1.26 11.93
N ALA A 107 2.72 0.60 12.86
CA ALA A 107 1.93 1.29 13.87
C ALA A 107 2.78 2.23 14.75
N THR A 108 4.01 1.81 15.09
CA THR A 108 4.95 2.65 15.85
C THR A 108 5.38 3.89 15.06
N ASP A 109 5.57 3.77 13.74
CA ASP A 109 5.92 4.91 12.89
C ASP A 109 4.78 5.94 12.82
N PHE A 110 3.53 5.48 12.70
CA PHE A 110 2.36 6.37 12.76
C PHE A 110 2.19 7.00 14.14
N HIS A 111 2.31 6.21 15.19
CA HIS A 111 2.23 6.68 16.58
C HIS A 111 3.25 7.79 16.84
N THR A 112 4.50 7.55 16.42
CA THR A 112 5.60 8.52 16.57
C THR A 112 5.31 9.81 15.80
N ALA A 113 4.81 9.70 14.57
CA ALA A 113 4.44 10.87 13.77
C ALA A 113 3.35 11.71 14.45
N LEU A 114 2.34 11.07 15.05
CA LEU A 114 1.28 11.74 15.80
C LEU A 114 1.83 12.46 17.04
N GLN A 115 2.64 11.78 17.86
CA GLN A 115 3.25 12.40 19.04
C GLN A 115 4.10 13.62 18.70
N VAL A 116 4.95 13.51 17.66
CA VAL A 116 5.80 14.62 17.20
C VAL A 116 4.98 15.80 16.66
N ALA A 117 3.82 15.53 16.07
CA ALA A 117 2.94 16.55 15.52
C ALA A 117 1.93 17.13 16.53
N GLU A 118 1.66 16.43 17.63
CA GLU A 118 0.62 16.78 18.61
C GLU A 118 0.70 18.22 19.14
N PRO A 119 1.88 18.77 19.51
CA PRO A 119 1.98 20.14 20.03
C PRO A 119 1.56 21.22 19.02
N ARG A 120 1.61 20.90 17.72
CA ARG A 120 1.23 21.81 16.63
C ARG A 120 -0.25 21.71 16.28
N GLN A 121 -0.99 20.77 16.87
CA GLN A 121 -2.39 20.56 16.54
C GLN A 121 -3.33 21.46 17.34
N THR A 122 -4.43 21.85 16.70
CA THR A 122 -5.56 22.48 17.38
C THR A 122 -6.35 21.43 18.19
N ALA A 123 -7.16 21.88 19.15
CA ALA A 123 -8.06 20.99 19.88
C ALA A 123 -9.05 20.26 18.95
N ALA A 124 -9.52 20.95 17.90
CA ALA A 124 -10.40 20.37 16.88
C ALA A 124 -9.70 19.26 16.08
N SER A 125 -8.44 19.47 15.66
CA SER A 125 -7.64 18.46 14.95
C SER A 125 -7.43 17.21 15.82
N ARG A 126 -7.08 17.38 17.11
CA ARG A 126 -6.96 16.25 18.05
C ARG A 126 -8.28 15.53 18.29
N ALA A 127 -9.41 16.24 18.33
CA ALA A 127 -10.73 15.62 18.46
C ALA A 127 -11.09 14.81 17.20
N ALA A 128 -10.84 15.36 16.01
CA ALA A 128 -11.05 14.66 14.74
C ALA A 128 -10.18 13.40 14.64
N ALA A 129 -8.91 13.47 15.07
CA ALA A 129 -8.01 12.32 15.07
C ALA A 129 -8.50 11.20 15.99
N ARG A 130 -8.95 11.54 17.21
CA ARG A 130 -9.53 10.54 18.13
C ARG A 130 -10.80 9.91 17.57
N ALA A 131 -11.67 10.70 16.94
CA ALA A 131 -12.88 10.18 16.31
C ALA A 131 -12.55 9.25 15.13
N ALA A 132 -11.58 9.62 14.29
CA ALA A 132 -11.17 8.82 13.15
C ALA A 132 -10.52 7.50 13.58
N ALA A 133 -9.67 7.51 14.60
CA ALA A 133 -9.09 6.30 15.19
C ALA A 133 -10.16 5.38 15.78
N ALA A 134 -11.15 5.94 16.48
CA ALA A 134 -12.27 5.16 17.03
C ALA A 134 -13.12 4.53 15.92
N GLU A 135 -13.44 5.27 14.86
CA GLU A 135 -14.18 4.73 13.72
C GLU A 135 -13.40 3.61 13.02
N ALA A 136 -12.10 3.80 12.76
CA ALA A 136 -11.23 2.78 12.17
C ALA A 136 -11.17 1.52 13.04
N THR A 137 -11.00 1.67 14.34
CA THR A 137 -11.00 0.54 15.30
C THR A 137 -12.31 -0.23 15.24
N ALA A 138 -13.45 0.47 15.18
CA ALA A 138 -14.77 -0.14 15.14
C ALA A 138 -15.03 -0.98 13.87
N LYS A 139 -14.27 -0.76 12.78
CA LYS A 139 -14.38 -1.59 11.55
C LYS A 139 -13.92 -3.03 11.79
N TRP A 140 -13.07 -3.26 12.79
CA TRP A 140 -12.58 -4.60 13.14
C TRP A 140 -13.54 -5.38 14.04
N THR A 141 -14.40 -4.69 14.81
CA THR A 141 -15.30 -5.34 15.77
C THR A 141 -16.12 -6.48 15.17
N PRO A 142 -16.78 -6.33 13.99
CA PRO A 142 -17.56 -7.42 13.41
C PRO A 142 -16.71 -8.65 13.02
N LEU A 143 -15.42 -8.45 12.72
CA LEU A 143 -14.49 -9.53 12.36
C LEU A 143 -14.00 -10.29 13.59
N MET A 144 -13.83 -9.62 14.73
CA MET A 144 -13.36 -10.24 15.97
C MET A 144 -14.33 -11.31 16.50
N ASP A 145 -15.63 -11.16 16.21
CA ASP A 145 -16.68 -12.10 16.63
C ASP A 145 -16.88 -13.28 15.66
N GLN A 146 -16.13 -13.33 14.55
CA GLN A 146 -16.25 -14.41 13.56
C GLN A 146 -15.51 -15.67 13.99
N ASP A 147 -15.83 -16.79 13.33
CA ASP A 147 -15.10 -18.05 13.50
C ASP A 147 -13.62 -17.92 13.10
N GLN A 148 -12.80 -18.88 13.53
CA GLN A 148 -11.36 -18.86 13.29
C GLN A 148 -10.99 -18.87 11.81
N ALA A 149 -11.71 -19.60 10.96
CA ALA A 149 -11.39 -19.67 9.53
C ALA A 149 -11.65 -18.33 8.86
N THR A 150 -12.75 -17.67 9.20
CA THR A 150 -13.08 -16.31 8.72
C THR A 150 -12.06 -15.28 9.20
N ARG A 151 -11.66 -15.32 10.49
CA ARG A 151 -10.62 -14.43 11.03
C ARG A 151 -9.26 -14.65 10.35
N SER A 152 -8.87 -15.90 10.15
CA SER A 152 -7.62 -16.27 9.48
C SER A 152 -7.60 -15.79 8.02
N GLN A 153 -8.71 -16.00 7.29
CA GLN A 153 -8.83 -15.49 5.93
C GLN A 153 -8.74 -13.96 5.89
N ALA A 154 -9.45 -13.26 6.77
CA ALA A 154 -9.42 -11.79 6.83
C ALA A 154 -8.03 -11.26 7.21
N PHE A 155 -7.31 -11.92 8.12
CA PHE A 155 -5.94 -11.55 8.48
C PHE A 155 -4.96 -11.78 7.31
N GLY A 156 -5.09 -12.91 6.62
CA GLY A 156 -4.24 -13.28 5.47
C GLY A 156 -4.48 -12.45 4.21
N LEU A 157 -5.66 -11.82 4.08
CA LEU A 157 -5.89 -10.74 3.12
C LEU A 157 -5.13 -9.49 3.61
N PHE A 158 -3.82 -9.50 3.43
CA PHE A 158 -2.91 -8.44 3.85
C PHE A 158 -3.46 -7.05 3.48
N PHE A 159 -3.57 -6.17 4.48
CA PHE A 159 -4.05 -4.82 4.28
C PHE A 159 -2.87 -3.89 4.01
N GLY A 160 -2.48 -3.75 2.74
CA GLY A 160 -1.64 -2.64 2.34
C GLY A 160 -2.42 -1.35 2.51
N LEU A 161 -1.97 -0.46 3.41
CA LEU A 161 -2.57 0.86 3.54
C LEU A 161 -2.37 1.67 2.25
N PRO A 162 -3.28 2.60 1.91
CA PRO A 162 -3.02 3.55 0.84
C PRO A 162 -1.72 4.29 1.12
N GLY A 163 -0.85 4.45 0.10
CA GLY A 163 0.45 5.12 0.26
C GLY A 163 0.34 6.54 0.86
N ARG A 164 -0.83 7.18 0.75
CA ARG A 164 -1.13 8.46 1.43
C ARG A 164 -0.92 8.39 2.94
N CYS A 165 -1.17 7.25 3.60
CA CYS A 165 -0.94 7.09 5.04
C CYS A 165 0.52 7.40 5.41
N GLU A 166 1.48 6.79 4.72
CA GLU A 166 2.91 6.98 4.96
C GLU A 166 3.35 8.42 4.63
N HIS A 167 2.87 8.97 3.51
CA HIS A 167 3.17 10.35 3.12
C HIS A 167 2.57 11.37 4.11
N ALA A 168 1.34 11.18 4.57
CA ALA A 168 0.72 12.03 5.60
C ALA A 168 1.49 11.96 6.91
N ALA A 169 1.94 10.77 7.33
CA ALA A 169 2.75 10.58 8.53
C ALA A 169 4.08 11.35 8.45
N ARG A 170 4.75 11.27 7.29
CA ARG A 170 5.96 12.05 7.02
C ARG A 170 5.67 13.54 7.12
N ARG A 171 4.62 14.03 6.45
CA ARG A 171 4.29 15.46 6.41
C ARG A 171 4.00 16.03 7.79
N ILE A 172 3.21 15.34 8.62
CA ILE A 172 2.94 15.82 9.99
C ILE A 172 4.21 15.77 10.84
N ARG A 173 5.03 14.72 10.72
CA ARG A 173 6.29 14.59 11.47
C ARG A 173 7.28 15.70 11.13
N GLU A 174 7.48 15.97 9.84
CA GLU A 174 8.43 16.95 9.31
C GLU A 174 7.88 18.39 9.23
N ASN A 175 6.63 18.62 9.64
CA ASN A 175 5.96 19.93 9.56
C ASN A 175 5.84 20.48 8.14
N ILE A 176 5.58 19.60 7.16
CA ILE A 176 5.38 19.99 5.77
C ILE A 176 3.97 20.54 5.62
N THR A 177 3.86 21.85 5.47
CA THR A 177 2.59 22.56 5.33
C THR A 177 2.27 22.96 3.89
N THR A 178 3.24 22.85 2.98
CA THR A 178 3.03 23.02 1.54
C THR A 178 2.13 21.93 1.01
N ALA A 179 1.15 22.28 0.16
CA ALA A 179 0.30 21.28 -0.48
C ALA A 179 1.14 20.22 -1.23
N PRO A 180 0.72 18.95 -1.24
CA PRO A 180 1.33 17.93 -2.08
C PRO A 180 1.35 18.36 -3.54
N ALA A 181 2.37 17.94 -4.29
CA ALA A 181 2.40 18.12 -5.74
C ALA A 181 1.25 17.37 -6.41
N THR A 182 0.71 17.92 -7.50
CA THR A 182 -0.25 17.23 -8.36
C THR A 182 0.48 16.30 -9.36
N PRO A 183 -0.22 15.35 -10.00
CA PRO A 183 0.35 14.58 -11.11
C PRO A 183 0.93 15.46 -12.22
N ALA A 184 0.25 16.54 -12.60
CA ALA A 184 0.76 17.53 -13.56
C ALA A 184 2.10 18.16 -13.11
N ASP A 185 2.23 18.52 -11.82
CA ASP A 185 3.45 19.14 -11.27
C ASP A 185 4.68 18.21 -11.32
N VAL A 186 4.49 16.91 -11.55
CA VAL A 186 5.54 15.90 -11.61
C VAL A 186 5.62 15.20 -12.98
N GLY A 187 4.92 15.71 -13.99
CA GLY A 187 4.98 15.23 -15.37
C GLY A 187 4.26 13.90 -15.63
N LEU A 188 3.18 13.63 -14.90
CA LEU A 188 2.32 12.43 -15.09
C LEU A 188 1.11 12.65 -16.02
N GLU A 189 1.00 13.83 -16.65
CA GLU A 189 -0.10 14.23 -17.54
C GLU A 189 0.38 14.66 -18.93
#